data_AF-A0A4R8SVG8-F1
#
_entry.id   AF-A0A4R8SVG8-F1
#
_cell.length_a   1.000
_cell.length_b   1.000
_cell.length_c   1.000
_cell.angle_alpha   90.00
_cell.angle_beta   90.00
_cell.angle_gamma   90.00
#
_symmetry.space_group_name_H-M   'P 1'
#
loop_
_entity.id
_entity.type
_entity.pdbx_description
1 polymer ?
#
loop_
_entity_poly.entity_id
_entity_poly.type
_entity_poly.pdbx_seq_one_letter_code
_entity_poly.pdbx_strand_id
1 'polypeptide(L)'
;MIGNNLYAEPGDPQSLYPNAPRYVPSDPPDSVRMEPGNVRARDVQAEGTVFERAHAVFENVQKEFGKHLEATRKNEHLYSRDGFNQQIDLFQETPAAKAIDRAVEQVEARLVQATKDVETIHRSLSPNGDVAAESRAVRFWHRSERLLDSSKNKFQTAQELVRNATDEELGTLLQELPAYLQSTGSTTEWLDQAIRQKAPEYGKAKDRLKRAEAAVLIVKSNADMTRKALRDRRPVSTVIKHTDSYDPDK
;
A
#
# COMPACT_ATOMS: atom_id res chain seq x y z
N MET A 1 -59.93 17.05 38.56
CA MET A 1 -58.94 16.67 37.52
C MET A 1 -57.58 16.66 38.18
N ILE A 2 -57.07 15.47 38.50
CA ILE A 2 -55.73 15.30 39.08
C ILE A 2 -54.80 15.06 37.89
N GLY A 3 -54.02 16.09 37.54
CA GLY A 3 -52.99 15.98 36.52
C GLY A 3 -51.75 15.34 37.13
N ASN A 4 -51.43 14.11 36.74
CA ASN A 4 -50.16 13.47 37.05
C ASN A 4 -49.04 14.17 36.27
N ASN A 5 -48.48 15.22 36.87
CA ASN A 5 -47.23 15.85 36.46
C ASN A 5 -46.05 14.92 36.79
N LEU A 6 -45.85 13.90 35.97
CA LEU A 6 -44.57 13.17 35.90
C LEU A 6 -43.58 14.01 35.07
N TYR A 7 -43.21 15.18 35.58
CA TYR A 7 -42.05 15.90 35.08
C TYR A 7 -40.81 15.34 35.77
N ALA A 8 -39.75 15.10 34.99
CA ALA A 8 -38.42 14.76 35.49
C ALA A 8 -38.00 15.75 36.58
N GLU A 9 -37.33 15.26 37.62
CA GLU A 9 -36.88 16.09 38.74
C GLU A 9 -36.00 17.26 38.25
N PRO A 10 -36.05 18.44 38.91
CA PRO A 10 -35.24 19.59 38.53
C PRO A 10 -33.74 19.26 38.71
N GLY A 11 -33.06 18.95 37.60
CA GLY A 11 -31.64 18.58 37.60
C GLY A 11 -31.31 17.42 36.67
N ASP A 12 -32.31 16.65 36.22
CA ASP A 12 -32.09 15.50 35.35
C ASP A 12 -32.14 15.94 33.86
N PRO A 13 -31.01 15.93 33.13
CA PRO A 13 -30.93 16.48 31.77
C PRO A 13 -31.59 15.58 30.70
N GLN A 14 -32.11 14.41 31.11
CA GLN A 14 -32.54 13.34 30.23
C GLN A 14 -34.07 13.24 30.20
N SER A 15 -34.63 13.34 29.00
CA SER A 15 -36.05 13.09 28.79
C SER A 15 -36.37 11.61 29.01
N LEU A 16 -37.53 11.31 29.61
CA LEU A 16 -38.11 9.95 29.68
C LEU A 16 -38.89 9.57 28.41
N TYR A 17 -39.16 10.53 27.53
CA TYR A 17 -39.96 10.33 26.33
C TYR A 17 -39.08 10.08 25.10
N PRO A 18 -39.26 8.95 24.39
CA PRO A 18 -38.43 8.55 23.25
C PRO A 18 -38.32 9.58 22.12
N ASN A 19 -39.33 10.43 21.97
CA ASN A 19 -39.44 11.40 20.87
C ASN A 19 -39.00 12.82 21.25
N ALA A 20 -38.53 13.04 22.48
CA ALA A 20 -38.15 14.37 22.94
C ALA A 20 -36.65 14.66 22.75
N PRO A 21 -36.26 15.92 22.56
CA PRO A 21 -34.85 16.31 22.52
C PRO A 21 -34.13 15.84 23.80
N ARG A 22 -32.92 15.27 23.65
CA ARG A 22 -32.09 14.73 24.76
C ARG A 22 -32.62 13.46 25.43
N TYR A 23 -33.53 12.72 24.80
CA TYR A 23 -33.78 11.32 25.19
C TYR A 23 -32.55 10.47 24.88
N VAL A 24 -32.07 9.74 25.87
CA VAL A 24 -31.11 8.66 25.71
C VAL A 24 -31.81 7.39 26.19
N PRO A 25 -31.86 6.31 25.40
CA PRO A 25 -32.39 5.04 25.87
C PRO A 25 -31.63 4.60 27.13
N SER A 26 -32.36 4.19 28.16
CA SER A 26 -31.74 3.60 29.34
C SER A 26 -31.07 2.28 28.97
N ASP A 27 -29.90 2.02 29.57
CA ASP A 27 -29.23 0.74 29.39
C ASP A 27 -30.09 -0.44 29.89
N PRO A 28 -29.90 -1.65 29.34
CA PRO A 28 -30.59 -2.82 29.82
C PRO A 28 -30.25 -3.08 31.30
N PRO A 29 -31.21 -3.65 32.08
CA PRO A 29 -30.98 -4.02 33.47
C PRO A 29 -29.78 -4.97 33.61
N ASP A 30 -29.02 -4.82 34.69
CA ASP A 30 -27.80 -5.63 34.93
C ASP A 30 -28.07 -7.15 34.91
N SER A 31 -29.28 -7.59 35.24
CA SER A 31 -29.68 -9.00 35.23
C SER A 31 -29.74 -9.64 33.83
N VAL A 32 -29.86 -8.83 32.78
CA VAL A 32 -29.94 -9.29 31.38
C VAL A 32 -28.84 -8.68 30.50
N ARG A 33 -27.99 -7.84 31.09
CA ARG A 33 -26.89 -7.17 30.38
C ARG A 33 -25.82 -8.18 29.98
N MET A 34 -25.42 -8.12 28.71
CA MET A 34 -24.23 -8.80 28.22
C MET A 34 -23.01 -7.91 28.42
N GLU A 35 -21.99 -8.48 29.03
CA GLU A 35 -20.66 -7.88 29.08
C GLU A 35 -19.89 -8.18 27.79
N PRO A 36 -18.99 -7.28 27.34
CA PRO A 36 -18.10 -7.55 26.23
C PRO A 36 -17.32 -8.86 26.45
N GLY A 37 -17.34 -9.72 25.45
CA GLY A 37 -16.78 -11.06 25.50
C GLY A 37 -15.71 -11.30 24.44
N ASN A 38 -15.07 -12.46 24.51
CA ASN A 38 -13.99 -12.81 23.61
C ASN A 38 -14.44 -12.88 22.14
N VAL A 39 -13.81 -12.08 21.28
CA VAL A 39 -13.98 -12.13 19.83
C VAL A 39 -12.93 -13.06 19.23
N ARG A 40 -13.35 -13.96 18.34
CA ARG A 40 -12.46 -14.92 17.68
C ARG A 40 -12.58 -14.79 16.17
N ALA A 41 -11.56 -14.19 15.55
CA ALA A 41 -11.38 -14.18 14.11
C ALA A 41 -9.95 -14.66 13.78
N ARG A 42 -9.85 -15.68 12.95
CA ARG A 42 -8.56 -16.29 12.60
C ARG A 42 -7.93 -15.57 11.41
N ASP A 43 -6.61 -15.56 11.41
CA ASP A 43 -5.82 -15.19 10.24
C ASP A 43 -6.08 -16.19 9.08
N VAL A 44 -5.92 -15.72 7.85
CA VAL A 44 -6.05 -16.54 6.64
C VAL A 44 -4.67 -17.00 6.18
N GLN A 45 -4.53 -18.29 5.93
CA GLN A 45 -3.36 -18.85 5.26
C GLN A 45 -3.73 -19.03 3.79
N ALA A 46 -3.50 -17.99 3.00
CA ALA A 46 -3.69 -18.04 1.56
C ALA A 46 -2.41 -18.57 0.87
N GLU A 47 -2.59 -19.35 -0.19
CA GLU A 47 -1.51 -19.70 -1.11
C GLU A 47 -1.30 -18.57 -2.14
N GLY A 48 -0.16 -18.58 -2.83
CA GLY A 48 0.14 -17.62 -3.90
C GLY A 48 1.24 -16.62 -3.57
N THR A 49 1.33 -15.57 -4.38
CA THR A 49 2.34 -14.52 -4.26
C THR A 49 2.16 -13.70 -2.98
N VAL A 50 3.14 -12.87 -2.63
CA VAL A 50 2.98 -11.99 -1.46
C VAL A 50 1.80 -11.03 -1.65
N PHE A 51 1.58 -10.55 -2.87
CA PHE A 51 0.50 -9.62 -3.17
C PHE A 51 -0.89 -10.29 -3.12
N GLU A 52 -1.01 -11.50 -3.65
CA GLU A 52 -2.24 -12.31 -3.55
C GLU A 52 -2.59 -12.64 -2.09
N ARG A 53 -1.60 -13.04 -1.29
CA ARG A 53 -1.80 -13.31 0.14
C ARG A 53 -2.24 -12.07 0.91
N ALA A 54 -1.66 -10.90 0.61
CA ALA A 54 -2.08 -9.65 1.21
C ALA A 54 -3.55 -9.32 0.87
N HIS A 55 -3.97 -9.53 -0.39
CA HIS A 55 -5.36 -9.33 -0.79
C HIS A 55 -6.32 -10.25 -0.05
N ALA A 56 -5.98 -11.53 0.07
CA ALA A 56 -6.78 -12.51 0.80
C ALA A 56 -6.94 -12.14 2.28
N VAL A 57 -5.92 -11.56 2.91
CA VAL A 57 -6.01 -11.01 4.27
C VAL A 57 -7.10 -9.94 4.36
N PHE A 58 -7.13 -8.98 3.44
CA PHE A 58 -8.15 -7.91 3.46
C PHE A 58 -9.57 -8.45 3.24
N GLU A 59 -9.75 -9.39 2.31
CA GLU A 59 -11.05 -10.03 2.09
C GLU A 59 -11.51 -10.82 3.32
N ASN A 60 -10.60 -11.54 3.96
CA ASN A 60 -10.89 -12.28 5.18
C ASN A 60 -11.27 -11.34 6.33
N VAL A 61 -10.54 -10.26 6.54
CA VAL A 61 -10.87 -9.25 7.55
C VAL A 61 -12.24 -8.63 7.29
N GLN A 62 -12.52 -8.23 6.04
CA GLN A 62 -13.81 -7.67 5.66
C GLN A 62 -14.96 -8.65 5.97
N LYS A 63 -14.78 -9.93 5.61
CA LYS A 63 -15.78 -10.98 5.85
C LYS A 63 -15.99 -11.24 7.34
N GLU A 64 -14.92 -11.46 8.10
CA GLU A 64 -15.01 -11.78 9.52
C GLU A 64 -15.48 -10.59 10.35
N PHE A 65 -15.08 -9.37 10.00
CA PHE A 65 -15.58 -8.17 10.67
C PHE A 65 -17.05 -7.92 10.36
N GLY A 66 -17.48 -8.12 9.11
CA GLY A 66 -18.90 -8.05 8.73
C GLY A 66 -19.76 -9.01 9.55
N LYS A 67 -19.33 -10.28 9.66
CA LYS A 67 -19.99 -11.27 10.51
C LYS A 67 -20.04 -10.85 11.98
N HIS A 68 -18.93 -10.31 12.50
CA HIS A 68 -18.84 -9.83 13.88
C HIS A 68 -19.82 -8.67 14.14
N LEU A 69 -19.89 -7.70 13.24
CA LEU A 69 -20.84 -6.58 13.32
C LEU A 69 -22.28 -7.08 13.29
N GLU A 70 -22.64 -7.98 12.38
CA GLU A 70 -23.99 -8.54 12.31
C GLU A 70 -24.36 -9.33 13.57
N ALA A 71 -23.46 -10.17 14.07
CA ALA A 71 -23.68 -10.93 15.30
C ALA A 71 -23.85 -10.01 16.51
N THR A 72 -23.02 -8.98 16.62
CA THR A 72 -23.07 -8.02 17.74
C THR A 72 -24.35 -7.19 17.68
N ARG A 73 -24.77 -6.73 16.48
CA ARG A 73 -26.02 -5.98 16.27
C ARG A 73 -27.28 -6.76 16.64
N LYS A 74 -27.32 -8.08 16.41
CA LYS A 74 -28.46 -8.92 16.84
C LYS A 74 -28.71 -8.84 18.34
N ASN A 75 -27.65 -8.64 19.12
CA ASN A 75 -27.68 -8.55 20.58
C ASN A 75 -27.52 -7.10 21.08
N GLU A 76 -27.66 -6.08 20.21
CA GLU A 76 -27.42 -4.67 20.57
C GLU A 76 -28.23 -4.23 21.80
N HIS A 77 -29.49 -4.65 21.87
CA HIS A 77 -30.41 -4.38 22.98
C HIS A 77 -30.01 -5.00 24.33
N LEU A 78 -29.03 -5.92 24.34
CA LEU A 78 -28.51 -6.56 25.55
C LEU A 78 -27.23 -5.91 26.07
N TYR A 79 -26.58 -5.05 25.29
CA TYR A 79 -25.38 -4.33 25.71
C TYR A 79 -25.76 -2.95 26.26
N SER A 80 -24.95 -2.44 27.19
CA SER A 80 -24.87 -0.99 27.37
C SER A 80 -24.27 -0.35 26.11
N ARG A 81 -24.50 0.94 25.90
CA ARG A 81 -23.92 1.63 24.73
C ARG A 81 -22.40 1.50 24.66
N ASP A 82 -21.73 1.61 25.80
CA ASP A 82 -20.27 1.48 25.88
C ASP A 82 -19.81 0.03 25.72
N GLY A 83 -20.54 -0.93 26.30
CA GLY A 83 -20.28 -2.35 26.12
C GLY A 83 -20.43 -2.80 24.66
N PHE A 84 -21.43 -2.27 23.95
CA PHE A 84 -21.61 -2.54 22.52
C PHE A 84 -20.42 -2.05 21.69
N ASN A 85 -19.96 -0.83 21.96
CA ASN A 85 -18.81 -0.25 21.28
C ASN A 85 -17.53 -1.04 21.57
N GLN A 86 -17.30 -1.38 22.85
CA GLN A 86 -16.16 -2.18 23.26
C GLN A 86 -16.19 -3.57 22.60
N GLN A 87 -17.35 -4.20 22.51
CA GLN A 87 -17.51 -5.49 21.84
C GLN A 87 -17.12 -5.44 20.37
N ILE A 88 -17.44 -4.35 19.66
CA ILE A 88 -17.00 -4.16 18.28
C ILE A 88 -15.48 -3.95 18.23
N ASP A 89 -14.94 -3.12 19.11
CA ASP A 89 -13.52 -2.75 19.12
C ASP A 89 -12.60 -3.93 19.47
N LEU A 90 -13.07 -4.91 20.25
CA LEU A 90 -12.34 -6.17 20.54
C LEU A 90 -11.95 -6.96 19.27
N PHE A 91 -12.62 -6.74 18.14
CA PHE A 91 -12.20 -7.34 16.88
C PHE A 91 -10.78 -6.92 16.47
N GLN A 92 -10.35 -5.71 16.81
CA GLN A 92 -9.02 -5.20 16.47
C GLN A 92 -7.90 -6.00 17.15
N GLU A 93 -8.20 -6.70 18.24
CA GLU A 93 -7.23 -7.52 18.97
C GLU A 93 -7.04 -8.91 18.35
N THR A 94 -7.92 -9.29 17.41
CA THR A 94 -7.93 -10.62 16.80
C THR A 94 -6.72 -10.86 15.88
N PRO A 95 -6.32 -12.14 15.69
CA PRO A 95 -5.32 -12.50 14.69
C PRO A 95 -5.63 -12.00 13.28
N ALA A 96 -6.91 -11.95 12.89
CA ALA A 96 -7.35 -11.43 11.59
C ALA A 96 -7.01 -9.94 11.44
N ALA A 97 -7.38 -9.11 12.41
CA ALA A 97 -7.08 -7.67 12.37
C ALA A 97 -5.57 -7.39 12.37
N LYS A 98 -4.80 -8.11 13.20
CA LYS A 98 -3.33 -8.03 13.25
C LYS A 98 -2.63 -8.55 11.99
N ALA A 99 -3.33 -9.28 11.12
CA ALA A 99 -2.77 -9.73 9.84
C ALA A 99 -2.61 -8.57 8.84
N ILE A 100 -3.36 -7.47 9.00
CA ILE A 100 -3.27 -6.28 8.13
C ILE A 100 -1.84 -5.74 8.12
N ASP A 101 -1.25 -5.53 9.29
CA ASP A 101 0.08 -4.93 9.39
C ASP A 101 1.15 -5.85 8.81
N ARG A 102 1.06 -7.16 9.10
CA ARG A 102 1.94 -8.18 8.51
C ARG A 102 1.84 -8.22 6.99
N ALA A 103 0.65 -8.07 6.43
CA ALA A 103 0.45 -8.04 4.98
C ALA A 103 1.12 -6.81 4.33
N VAL A 104 1.01 -5.64 4.97
CA VAL A 104 1.69 -4.41 4.52
C VAL A 104 3.21 -4.60 4.55
N GLU A 105 3.75 -5.07 5.68
CA GLU A 105 5.20 -5.28 5.86
C GLU A 105 5.78 -6.25 4.81
N GLN A 106 5.08 -7.35 4.52
CA GLN A 106 5.54 -8.32 3.53
C GLN A 106 5.61 -7.74 2.11
N VAL A 107 4.64 -6.90 1.72
CA VAL A 107 4.63 -6.26 0.40
C VAL A 107 5.69 -5.14 0.34
N GLU A 108 5.90 -4.39 1.42
CA GLU A 108 7.00 -3.42 1.51
C GLU A 108 8.37 -4.10 1.40
N ALA A 109 8.55 -5.27 2.01
CA ALA A 109 9.77 -6.05 1.87
C ALA A 109 10.04 -6.45 0.41
N ARG A 110 8.99 -6.69 -0.40
CA ARG A 110 9.13 -6.94 -1.85
C ARG A 110 9.57 -5.71 -2.61
N LEU A 111 9.08 -4.53 -2.25
CA LEU A 111 9.57 -3.27 -2.81
C LEU A 111 11.06 -3.08 -2.51
N VAL A 112 11.46 -3.26 -1.24
CA VAL A 112 12.87 -3.17 -0.85
C VAL A 112 13.74 -4.16 -1.62
N GLN A 113 13.28 -5.40 -1.81
CA GLN A 113 14.00 -6.39 -2.59
C GLN A 113 14.11 -5.98 -4.07
N ALA A 114 13.02 -5.53 -4.69
CA ALA A 114 13.03 -5.10 -6.08
C ALA A 114 13.95 -3.87 -6.30
N THR A 115 14.00 -2.93 -5.34
CA THR A 115 14.95 -1.81 -5.37
C THR A 115 16.39 -2.32 -5.34
N LYS A 116 16.70 -3.26 -4.43
CA LYS A 116 18.04 -3.87 -4.36
C LYS A 116 18.41 -4.64 -5.62
N ASP A 117 17.47 -5.32 -6.24
CA ASP A 117 17.70 -6.06 -7.49
C ASP A 117 18.06 -5.10 -8.62
N VAL A 118 17.32 -3.99 -8.78
CA VAL A 118 17.63 -2.93 -9.76
C VAL A 118 19.01 -2.32 -9.48
N GLU A 119 19.31 -1.99 -8.23
CA GLU A 119 20.62 -1.44 -7.87
C GLU A 119 21.75 -2.43 -8.13
N THR A 120 21.55 -3.72 -7.85
CA THR A 120 22.56 -4.76 -8.07
C THR A 120 22.87 -4.90 -9.54
N ILE A 121 21.83 -4.96 -10.39
CA ILE A 121 22.01 -5.05 -11.84
C ILE A 121 22.62 -3.76 -12.37
N HIS A 122 22.19 -2.59 -11.89
CA HIS A 122 22.80 -1.31 -12.23
C HIS A 122 24.28 -1.27 -11.89
N ARG A 123 24.67 -1.75 -10.70
CA ARG A 123 26.07 -1.83 -10.28
C ARG A 123 26.86 -2.84 -11.12
N SER A 124 26.27 -3.94 -11.55
CA SER A 124 26.96 -4.89 -12.46
C SER A 124 27.22 -4.32 -13.85
N LEU A 125 26.44 -3.31 -14.26
CA LEU A 125 26.67 -2.54 -15.48
C LEU A 125 27.65 -1.39 -15.27
N SER A 126 27.92 -0.99 -14.02
CA SER A 126 28.77 0.15 -13.69
C SER A 126 30.23 -0.27 -13.43
N PRO A 127 31.22 0.51 -13.87
CA PRO A 127 32.64 0.23 -13.64
C PRO A 127 33.11 0.57 -12.20
N ASN A 128 32.31 0.26 -11.18
CA ASN A 128 32.61 0.66 -9.80
C ASN A 128 33.69 -0.25 -9.19
N GLY A 129 34.77 0.35 -8.65
CA GLY A 129 35.73 -0.34 -7.79
C GLY A 129 37.18 -0.45 -8.31
N ASP A 130 37.45 -0.03 -9.54
CA ASP A 130 38.80 0.10 -10.08
C ASP A 130 39.00 1.52 -10.64
N VAL A 131 40.01 2.24 -10.13
CA VAL A 131 40.37 3.60 -10.56
C VAL A 131 40.62 3.66 -12.08
N ALA A 132 41.15 2.59 -12.67
CA ALA A 132 41.33 2.52 -14.11
C ALA A 132 40.00 2.42 -14.86
N ALA A 133 39.02 1.69 -14.32
CA ALA A 133 37.67 1.58 -14.89
C ALA A 133 36.89 2.89 -14.78
N GLU A 134 36.98 3.58 -13.63
CA GLU A 134 36.41 4.93 -13.45
C GLU A 134 37.03 5.95 -14.41
N SER A 135 38.36 5.92 -14.61
CA SER A 135 39.00 6.80 -15.59
C SER A 135 38.54 6.51 -17.02
N ARG A 136 38.32 5.24 -17.39
CA ARG A 136 37.75 4.86 -18.70
C ARG A 136 36.33 5.39 -18.85
N ALA A 137 35.49 5.27 -17.81
CA ALA A 137 34.11 5.75 -17.78
C ALA A 137 34.04 7.27 -18.00
N VAL A 138 34.81 8.05 -17.24
CA VAL A 138 34.88 9.51 -17.38
C VAL A 138 35.34 9.93 -18.78
N ARG A 139 36.38 9.27 -19.31
CA ARG A 139 36.85 9.54 -20.69
C ARG A 139 35.79 9.18 -21.72
N PHE A 140 35.07 8.09 -21.54
CA PHE A 140 33.97 7.70 -22.41
C PHE A 140 32.86 8.75 -22.37
N TRP A 141 32.41 9.15 -21.19
CA TRP A 141 31.39 10.18 -21.03
C TRP A 141 31.77 11.49 -21.72
N HIS A 142 32.97 12.03 -21.48
CA HIS A 142 33.39 13.26 -22.14
C HIS A 142 33.47 13.15 -23.67
N ARG A 143 33.77 11.97 -24.23
CA ARG A 143 33.70 11.76 -25.69
C ARG A 143 32.25 11.76 -26.17
N SER A 144 31.37 11.07 -25.46
CA SER A 144 29.94 10.99 -25.76
C SER A 144 29.25 12.36 -25.66
N GLU A 145 29.56 13.12 -24.62
CA GLU A 145 29.09 14.50 -24.40
C GLU A 145 29.48 15.40 -25.58
N ARG A 146 30.77 15.45 -25.95
CA ARG A 146 31.22 16.23 -27.12
C ARG A 146 30.55 15.80 -28.42
N LEU A 147 30.35 14.49 -28.60
CA LEU A 147 29.64 13.97 -29.77
C LEU A 147 28.20 14.46 -29.79
N LEU A 148 27.51 14.40 -28.65
CA LEU A 148 26.14 14.90 -28.50
C LEU A 148 26.04 16.41 -28.70
N ASP A 149 26.99 17.20 -28.19
CA ASP A 149 27.02 18.65 -28.37
C ASP A 149 27.28 19.06 -29.81
N SER A 150 28.16 18.33 -30.50
CA SER A 150 28.46 18.58 -31.92
C SER A 150 27.37 18.10 -32.89
N SER A 151 26.44 17.25 -32.40
CA SER A 151 25.39 16.68 -33.24
C SER A 151 24.23 17.63 -33.46
N LYS A 152 23.78 17.71 -34.71
CA LYS A 152 22.53 18.40 -35.08
C LYS A 152 21.28 17.66 -34.61
N ASN A 153 21.37 16.33 -34.44
CA ASN A 153 20.28 15.48 -34.00
C ASN A 153 20.70 14.69 -32.76
N LYS A 154 20.62 15.35 -31.60
CA LYS A 154 21.04 14.78 -30.30
C LYS A 154 20.30 13.49 -29.97
N PHE A 155 19.02 13.40 -30.32
CA PHE A 155 18.20 12.21 -30.10
C PHE A 155 18.77 10.98 -30.83
N GLN A 156 19.01 11.10 -32.14
CA GLN A 156 19.54 9.98 -32.93
C GLN A 156 20.94 9.58 -32.45
N THR A 157 21.81 10.55 -32.17
CA THR A 157 23.15 10.28 -31.64
C THR A 157 23.10 9.58 -30.28
N ALA A 158 22.21 9.99 -29.38
CA ALA A 158 22.01 9.33 -28.09
C ALA A 158 21.50 7.89 -28.25
N GLN A 159 20.58 7.64 -29.18
CA GLN A 159 20.11 6.28 -29.49
C GLN A 159 21.25 5.38 -30.00
N GLU A 160 22.09 5.91 -30.90
CA GLU A 160 23.25 5.19 -31.41
C GLU A 160 24.27 4.86 -30.31
N LEU A 161 24.52 5.80 -29.40
CA LEU A 161 25.37 5.58 -28.22
C LEU A 161 24.84 4.43 -27.36
N VAL A 162 23.55 4.45 -26.99
CA VAL A 162 22.94 3.38 -26.17
C VAL A 162 22.97 2.03 -26.87
N ARG A 163 22.65 1.99 -28.18
CA ARG A 163 22.63 0.74 -28.96
C ARG A 163 24.02 0.10 -29.05
N ASN A 164 25.05 0.92 -29.25
CA ASN A 164 26.40 0.46 -29.53
C ASN A 164 27.28 0.32 -28.27
N ALA A 165 26.84 0.83 -27.11
CA ALA A 165 27.58 0.75 -25.87
C ALA A 165 27.90 -0.71 -25.46
N THR A 166 29.06 -0.91 -24.87
CA THR A 166 29.36 -2.07 -24.03
C THR A 166 28.60 -1.99 -22.70
N ASP A 167 28.59 -3.06 -21.90
CA ASP A 167 27.87 -3.07 -20.61
C ASP A 167 28.40 -1.99 -19.65
N GLU A 168 29.73 -1.82 -19.56
CA GLU A 168 30.39 -0.78 -18.74
C GLU A 168 30.05 0.65 -19.21
N GLU A 169 30.03 0.85 -20.53
CA GLU A 169 29.66 2.13 -21.14
C GLU A 169 28.16 2.40 -20.95
N LEU A 170 27.31 1.37 -21.03
CA LEU A 170 25.88 1.48 -20.77
C LEU A 170 25.62 1.89 -19.33
N GLY A 171 26.37 1.36 -18.35
CA GLY A 171 26.30 1.84 -16.96
C GLY A 171 26.64 3.32 -16.83
N THR A 172 27.64 3.80 -17.58
CA THR A 172 27.98 5.24 -17.62
C THR A 172 26.86 6.07 -18.27
N LEU A 173 26.28 5.59 -19.38
CA LEU A 173 25.15 6.27 -20.04
C LEU A 173 23.91 6.30 -19.17
N LEU A 174 23.63 5.24 -18.40
CA LEU A 174 22.49 5.19 -17.47
C LEU A 174 22.57 6.29 -16.40
N GLN A 175 23.78 6.62 -15.96
CA GLN A 175 24.02 7.64 -14.93
C GLN A 175 23.91 9.06 -15.50
N GLU A 176 24.56 9.32 -16.64
CA GLU A 176 24.80 10.68 -17.09
C GLU A 176 23.84 11.15 -18.21
N LEU A 177 23.43 10.25 -19.10
CA LEU A 177 22.66 10.60 -20.29
C LEU A 177 21.27 11.20 -19.98
N PRO A 178 20.49 10.70 -19.00
CA PRO A 178 19.18 11.28 -18.69
C PRO A 178 19.28 12.76 -18.28
N ALA A 179 20.21 13.07 -17.36
CA ALA A 179 20.42 14.43 -16.86
C ALA A 179 20.87 15.36 -17.97
N TYR A 180 21.81 14.91 -18.81
CA TYR A 180 22.28 15.66 -19.97
C TYR A 180 21.14 15.96 -20.98
N LEU A 181 20.34 14.97 -21.35
CA LEU A 181 19.23 15.16 -22.31
C LEU A 181 18.17 16.13 -21.75
N GLN A 182 17.82 16.03 -20.47
CA GLN A 182 16.91 16.97 -19.83
C GLN A 182 17.46 18.40 -19.82
N SER A 183 18.75 18.58 -19.49
CA SER A 183 19.40 19.90 -19.48
C SER A 183 19.41 20.58 -20.85
N THR A 184 19.42 19.78 -21.92
CA THR A 184 19.42 20.25 -23.31
C THR A 184 18.01 20.34 -23.92
N GLY A 185 16.96 20.11 -23.12
CA GLY A 185 15.56 20.18 -23.55
C GLY A 185 15.10 19.00 -24.42
N SER A 186 15.86 17.90 -24.43
CA SER A 186 15.51 16.68 -25.17
C SER A 186 14.63 15.74 -24.32
N THR A 187 13.72 15.00 -24.97
CA THR A 187 12.91 13.98 -24.29
C THR A 187 13.75 12.75 -23.92
N THR A 188 13.46 12.18 -22.75
CA THR A 188 14.06 10.94 -22.23
C THR A 188 13.11 9.75 -22.27
N GLU A 189 11.88 9.91 -22.79
CA GLU A 189 10.83 8.86 -22.76
C GLU A 189 11.24 7.58 -23.50
N TRP A 190 12.04 7.71 -24.56
CA TRP A 190 12.54 6.59 -25.35
C TRP A 190 13.66 5.80 -24.67
N LEU A 191 14.32 6.40 -23.66
CA LEU A 191 15.57 5.90 -23.12
C LEU A 191 15.36 4.56 -22.41
N ASP A 192 14.30 4.45 -21.61
CA ASP A 192 13.94 3.20 -20.92
C ASP A 192 13.71 2.05 -21.92
N GLN A 193 13.05 2.32 -23.05
CA GLN A 193 12.82 1.31 -24.08
C GLN A 193 14.13 0.87 -24.76
N ALA A 194 15.01 1.83 -25.07
CA ALA A 194 16.31 1.53 -25.67
C ALA A 194 17.21 0.73 -24.71
N ILE A 195 17.23 1.09 -23.43
CA ILE A 195 17.95 0.37 -22.39
C ILE A 195 17.40 -1.05 -22.25
N ARG A 196 16.08 -1.25 -22.23
CA ARG A 196 15.45 -2.58 -22.14
C ARG A 196 15.88 -3.51 -23.28
N GLN A 197 16.05 -2.97 -24.49
CA GLN A 197 16.52 -3.76 -25.63
C GLN A 197 17.98 -4.19 -25.47
N LYS A 198 18.82 -3.33 -24.87
CA LYS A 198 20.25 -3.57 -24.70
C LYS A 198 20.58 -4.41 -23.46
N ALA A 199 19.94 -4.12 -22.33
CA ALA A 199 20.07 -4.81 -21.06
C ALA A 199 18.69 -5.33 -20.60
N PRO A 200 18.22 -6.46 -21.17
CA PRO A 200 16.90 -7.02 -20.86
C PRO A 200 16.69 -7.30 -19.37
N GLU A 201 17.72 -7.75 -18.66
CA GLU A 201 17.64 -8.04 -17.21
C GLU A 201 17.42 -6.77 -16.38
N TYR A 202 18.07 -5.65 -16.73
CA TYR A 202 17.78 -4.35 -16.11
C TYR A 202 16.34 -3.91 -16.36
N GLY A 203 15.86 -4.11 -17.60
CA GLY A 203 14.48 -3.85 -17.99
C GLY A 203 13.47 -4.63 -17.15
N LYS A 204 13.67 -5.95 -17.01
CA LYS A 204 12.83 -6.82 -16.18
C LYS A 204 12.85 -6.40 -14.71
N ALA A 205 14.02 -6.04 -14.17
CA ALA A 205 14.14 -5.58 -12.79
C ALA A 205 13.40 -4.26 -12.56
N LYS A 206 13.48 -3.31 -13.50
CA LYS A 206 12.70 -2.06 -13.47
C LYS A 206 11.19 -2.32 -13.54
N ASP A 207 10.75 -3.26 -14.37
CA ASP A 207 9.34 -3.66 -14.44
C ASP A 207 8.86 -4.26 -13.12
N ARG A 208 9.65 -5.16 -12.53
CA ARG A 208 9.35 -5.73 -11.20
C ARG A 208 9.30 -4.64 -10.13
N LEU A 209 10.23 -3.68 -10.13
CA LEU A 209 10.21 -2.55 -9.21
C LEU A 209 8.93 -1.73 -9.36
N LYS A 210 8.55 -1.36 -10.58
CA LYS A 210 7.32 -0.61 -10.85
C LYS A 210 6.07 -1.36 -10.39
N ARG A 211 6.01 -2.68 -10.58
CA ARG A 211 4.92 -3.52 -10.07
C ARG A 211 4.92 -3.54 -8.54
N ALA A 212 6.09 -3.67 -7.90
CA ALA A 212 6.21 -3.65 -6.44
C ALA A 212 5.74 -2.30 -5.84
N GLU A 213 6.08 -1.17 -6.48
CA GLU A 213 5.61 0.16 -6.08
C GLU A 213 4.08 0.26 -6.16
N ALA A 214 3.49 -0.22 -7.25
CA ALA A 214 2.04 -0.27 -7.42
C ALA A 214 1.36 -1.19 -6.39
N ALA A 215 1.94 -2.37 -6.14
CA ALA A 215 1.45 -3.31 -5.12
C ALA A 215 1.44 -2.69 -3.72
N VAL A 216 2.53 -2.03 -3.32
CA VAL A 216 2.61 -1.32 -2.02
C VAL A 216 1.53 -0.25 -1.93
N LEU A 217 1.33 0.55 -2.98
CA LEU A 217 0.30 1.60 -3.00
C LEU A 217 -1.10 1.01 -2.80
N ILE A 218 -1.43 -0.07 -3.51
CA ILE A 218 -2.74 -0.74 -3.41
C ILE A 218 -2.93 -1.34 -2.01
N VAL A 219 -1.93 -2.05 -1.49
CA VAL A 219 -2.01 -2.70 -0.17
C VAL A 219 -2.12 -1.66 0.95
N LYS A 220 -1.39 -0.56 0.89
CA LYS A 220 -1.52 0.55 1.86
C LYS A 220 -2.90 1.18 1.81
N SER A 221 -3.42 1.46 0.63
CA SER A 221 -4.77 2.00 0.45
C SER A 221 -5.83 1.08 1.04
N ASN A 222 -5.75 -0.22 0.76
CA ASN A 222 -6.64 -1.24 1.33
C ASN A 222 -6.50 -1.33 2.86
N ALA A 223 -5.28 -1.26 3.39
CA ALA A 223 -5.04 -1.25 4.83
C ALA A 223 -5.68 -0.03 5.51
N ASP A 224 -5.53 1.16 4.92
CA ASP A 224 -6.10 2.39 5.46
C ASP A 224 -7.63 2.39 5.41
N MET A 225 -8.22 1.93 4.30
CA MET A 225 -9.67 1.73 4.19
C MET A 225 -10.18 0.74 5.24
N THR A 226 -9.48 -0.37 5.44
CA THR A 226 -9.86 -1.40 6.42
C THR A 226 -9.73 -0.88 7.85
N ARG A 227 -8.60 -0.26 8.20
CA ARG A 227 -8.39 0.36 9.52
C ARG A 227 -9.41 1.45 9.82
N LYS A 228 -9.76 2.26 8.82
CA LYS A 228 -10.81 3.28 8.95
C LYS A 228 -12.16 2.63 9.24
N ALA A 229 -12.54 1.59 8.49
CA ALA A 229 -13.80 0.89 8.71
C ALA A 229 -13.88 0.23 10.10
N LEU A 230 -12.78 -0.37 10.57
CA LEU A 230 -12.68 -0.92 11.93
C LEU A 230 -12.91 0.17 12.99
N ARG A 231 -12.25 1.33 12.84
CA ARG A 231 -12.38 2.48 13.76
C ARG A 231 -13.76 3.11 13.73
N ASP A 232 -14.33 3.26 12.54
CA ASP A 232 -15.65 3.85 12.33
C ASP A 232 -16.78 2.86 12.67
N ARG A 233 -16.45 1.61 13.05
CA ARG A 233 -17.38 0.52 13.40
C ARG A 233 -18.38 0.23 12.28
N ARG A 234 -17.90 0.30 11.04
CA ARG A 234 -18.69 0.13 9.82
C ARG A 234 -18.14 -1.02 8.98
N PRO A 235 -18.99 -1.66 8.16
CA PRO A 235 -18.50 -2.65 7.21
C PRO A 235 -17.38 -2.05 6.35
N VAL A 236 -16.33 -2.83 6.09
CA VAL A 236 -15.25 -2.44 5.19
C VAL A 236 -15.86 -2.27 3.79
N SER A 237 -15.68 -1.09 3.18
CA SER A 237 -16.07 -0.85 1.79
C SER A 237 -15.24 -1.72 0.85
N THR A 238 -15.73 -1.96 -0.37
CA THR A 238 -15.03 -2.76 -1.39
C THR A 238 -13.56 -2.38 -1.49
N VAL A 239 -12.66 -3.33 -1.18
CA VAL A 239 -11.22 -3.16 -1.31
C VAL A 239 -10.83 -3.08 -2.79
N ILE A 240 -9.73 -2.40 -3.08
CA ILE A 240 -9.16 -2.37 -4.42
C ILE A 240 -8.74 -3.79 -4.78
N LYS A 241 -9.29 -4.30 -5.90
CA LYS A 241 -9.08 -5.67 -6.34
C LYS A 241 -7.64 -5.93 -6.75
N HIS A 242 -7.17 -7.12 -6.41
CA HIS A 242 -5.96 -7.69 -6.98
C HIS A 242 -6.01 -7.71 -8.52
N THR A 243 -4.90 -7.35 -9.16
CA THR A 243 -4.72 -7.49 -10.61
C THR A 243 -3.29 -7.95 -10.87
N ASP A 244 -3.11 -9.01 -11.69
CA ASP A 244 -1.81 -9.60 -12.01
C ASP A 244 -0.81 -8.57 -12.59
N SER A 245 -1.31 -7.52 -13.24
CA SER A 245 -0.50 -6.43 -13.79
C SER A 245 0.33 -5.67 -12.75
N TYR A 246 -0.04 -5.76 -11.47
CA TYR A 246 0.64 -5.10 -10.36
C TYR A 246 1.40 -6.08 -9.47
N ASP A 247 1.40 -7.38 -9.78
CA ASP A 247 2.10 -8.36 -8.97
C ASP A 247 3.60 -8.37 -9.29
N PRO A 248 4.48 -8.05 -8.33
CA PRO A 248 5.93 -8.08 -8.55
C PRO A 248 6.51 -9.49 -8.73
N ASP A 249 5.76 -10.53 -8.34
CA ASP A 249 6.20 -11.93 -8.39
C ASP A 249 5.71 -12.66 -9.67
N LYS A 250 4.91 -12.01 -10.53
CA LYS A 250 4.43 -12.56 -11.82
C LYS A 250 5.11 -11.94 -13.05
#